data_AF-A0A2T9ZUP5-F1
#
_entry.id   AF-A0A2T9ZUP5-F1
#
_cell.length_a   1.000
_cell.length_b   1.000
_cell.length_c   1.000
_cell.angle_alpha   90.00
_cell.angle_beta   90.00
_cell.angle_gamma   90.00
#
_symmetry.space_group_name_H-M   'P 1'
#
loop_
_entity.id
_entity.type
_entity.pdbx_description
1 polymer ?
#
loop_
_entity_poly.entity_id
_entity_poly.type
_entity_poly.pdbx_seq_one_letter_code
_entity_poly.pdbx_strand_id
1 'polypeptide(L)'
;MVGSVQIENDFIIGGGANARVTPNFRLKEFYRSNRRVRVHRELAAALQILRENLAASIKIDPRRPATVEKPADDGLYVVIGADDPEHLHQAAIKLLRQGYFSRCEPLDDQLYVEMPDPAKLPQISPKTAFDCGMKVTAAFETSGDPYQQVTGNFDKAGLSFGPIQCNLKTGTLQELFRYFRGEDESRLQRCFADPQDYLAFWKVLDGSRSKAVAWADDLSLGSGKHGFAQPWKGYLQAVGREPVFRQVMLRYAYDKYGKLLMSALAFLHGVSQVKIRNLRCLAALYDMGVQQGSLKKAYTAIKRRVAREQPEDEFALTRIAVEERAKKASPRWRADCLSRRLCILERQPVSVTLNGQRARRSNRSSYLLRDSGVKGLDRYLAG
;
A
#
# COMPACT_ATOMS: atom_id res chain seq x y z
N MET A 1 -24.97 -0.74 -12.34
CA MET A 1 -23.62 -1.31 -12.33
C MET A 1 -22.61 -0.19 -12.53
N VAL A 2 -21.72 0.07 -11.56
CA VAL A 2 -20.55 0.94 -11.82
C VAL A 2 -19.66 0.15 -12.77
N GLY A 3 -19.61 0.54 -14.04
CA GLY A 3 -18.82 -0.16 -15.05
C GLY A 3 -17.35 -0.25 -14.63
N SER A 4 -16.69 -1.37 -14.96
CA SER A 4 -15.24 -1.48 -14.79
C SER A 4 -14.52 -0.63 -15.83
N VAL A 5 -13.30 -0.19 -15.50
CA VAL A 5 -12.37 0.36 -16.49
C VAL A 5 -11.92 -0.76 -17.44
N GLN A 6 -11.73 -0.42 -18.71
CA GLN A 6 -11.12 -1.30 -19.72
C GLN A 6 -9.62 -0.99 -19.77
N ILE A 7 -8.81 -2.03 -19.66
CA ILE A 7 -7.34 -1.92 -19.60
C ILE A 7 -6.76 -2.78 -20.72
N GLU A 8 -5.84 -2.21 -21.47
CA GLU A 8 -5.05 -2.89 -22.51
C GLU A 8 -3.60 -2.44 -22.36
N ASN A 9 -2.66 -3.39 -22.17
CA ASN A 9 -1.23 -3.12 -22.01
C ASN A 9 -0.93 -2.01 -20.97
N ASP A 10 -1.60 -2.08 -19.81
CA ASP A 10 -1.54 -1.07 -18.72
C ASP A 10 -2.01 0.36 -19.10
N PHE A 11 -2.61 0.55 -20.28
CA PHE A 11 -3.38 1.73 -20.61
C PHE A 11 -4.85 1.54 -20.27
N ILE A 12 -5.44 2.54 -19.63
CA ILE A 12 -6.88 2.66 -19.47
C ILE A 12 -7.42 3.26 -20.76
N ILE A 13 -8.22 2.48 -21.50
CA ILE A 13 -8.71 2.82 -22.84
C ILE A 13 -10.22 3.04 -22.92
N GLY A 14 -10.95 2.75 -21.83
CA GLY A 14 -12.40 2.86 -21.82
C GLY A 14 -13.05 2.42 -20.51
N GLY A 15 -14.38 2.30 -20.53
CA GLY A 15 -15.20 1.96 -19.37
C GLY A 15 -16.31 2.98 -19.10
N GLY A 16 -17.05 2.77 -18.01
CA GLY A 16 -18.11 3.69 -17.60
C GLY A 16 -17.54 5.00 -17.04
N ALA A 17 -18.11 6.15 -17.42
CA ALA A 17 -17.63 7.48 -17.00
C ALA A 17 -17.43 7.65 -15.47
N ASN A 18 -18.27 7.00 -14.66
CA ASN A 18 -18.20 7.06 -13.20
C ASN A 18 -17.35 5.94 -12.57
N ALA A 19 -16.72 5.06 -13.37
CA ALA A 19 -15.79 4.05 -12.92
C ALA A 19 -14.63 4.69 -12.16
N ARG A 20 -14.23 4.11 -11.03
CA ARG A 20 -13.05 4.57 -10.29
C ARG A 20 -11.79 4.07 -10.99
N VAL A 21 -10.89 4.98 -11.31
CA VAL A 21 -9.54 4.68 -11.83
C VAL A 21 -8.57 4.50 -10.67
N THR A 22 -8.60 5.44 -9.73
CA THR A 22 -7.92 5.40 -8.44
C THR A 22 -8.91 5.88 -7.34
N PRO A 23 -8.56 5.90 -6.04
CA PRO A 23 -9.49 6.36 -5.01
C PRO A 23 -10.04 7.76 -5.24
N ASN A 24 -9.24 8.70 -5.75
CA ASN A 24 -9.62 10.10 -5.93
C ASN A 24 -9.94 10.48 -7.38
N PHE A 25 -9.80 9.58 -8.36
CA PHE A 25 -10.11 9.87 -9.76
C PHE A 25 -11.11 8.88 -10.37
N ARG A 26 -12.05 9.43 -11.12
CA ARG A 26 -13.00 8.71 -11.98
C ARG A 26 -12.56 8.76 -13.42
N LEU A 27 -13.03 7.80 -14.22
CA LEU A 27 -12.67 7.69 -15.64
C LEU A 27 -13.02 8.97 -16.43
N LYS A 28 -14.13 9.62 -16.09
CA LYS A 28 -14.56 10.85 -16.77
C LYS A 28 -13.57 11.99 -16.70
N GLU A 29 -12.73 12.02 -15.67
CA GLU A 29 -11.71 13.06 -15.50
C GLU A 29 -10.55 12.88 -16.49
N PHE A 30 -10.43 11.71 -17.13
CA PHE A 30 -9.39 11.41 -18.12
C PHE A 30 -9.89 11.46 -19.58
N TYR A 31 -11.15 11.82 -19.82
CA TYR A 31 -11.64 11.97 -21.19
C TYR A 31 -10.98 13.17 -21.88
N ARG A 32 -10.48 12.93 -23.09
CA ARG A 32 -10.08 14.00 -24.00
C ARG A 32 -11.31 14.69 -24.59
N SER A 33 -11.11 15.82 -25.27
CA SER A 33 -12.21 16.57 -25.92
C SER A 33 -13.03 15.72 -26.90
N ASN A 34 -12.45 14.69 -27.51
CA ASN A 34 -13.14 13.73 -28.38
C ASN A 34 -13.88 12.61 -27.62
N ARG A 35 -14.00 12.70 -26.30
CA ARG A 35 -14.61 11.72 -25.39
C ARG A 35 -13.95 10.33 -25.39
N ARG A 36 -12.74 10.20 -25.94
CA ARG A 36 -11.90 9.00 -25.79
C ARG A 36 -10.99 9.16 -24.59
N VAL A 37 -10.55 8.04 -24.03
CA VAL A 37 -9.57 7.99 -22.94
C VAL A 37 -8.43 7.08 -23.35
N ARG A 38 -7.22 7.53 -23.08
CA ARG A 38 -6.00 6.73 -23.14
C ARG A 38 -5.06 7.32 -22.10
N VAL A 39 -4.84 6.59 -21.02
CA VAL A 39 -3.92 7.02 -19.95
C VAL A 39 -3.25 5.80 -19.35
N HIS A 40 -1.93 5.85 -19.22
CA HIS A 40 -1.19 4.77 -18.61
C HIS A 40 -1.42 4.74 -17.09
N ARG A 41 -1.52 3.54 -16.51
CA ARG A 41 -1.87 3.37 -15.08
C ARG A 41 -0.84 3.96 -14.11
N GLU A 42 0.43 4.03 -14.52
CA GLU A 42 1.47 4.72 -13.73
C GLU A 42 1.22 6.23 -13.66
N LEU A 43 0.79 6.87 -14.75
CA LEU A 43 0.45 8.29 -14.74
C LEU A 43 -0.76 8.55 -13.85
N ALA A 44 -1.81 7.73 -13.97
CA ALA A 44 -2.97 7.82 -13.09
C ALA A 44 -2.60 7.64 -11.59
N ALA A 45 -1.65 6.73 -11.30
CA ALA A 45 -1.13 6.55 -9.95
C ALA A 45 -0.30 7.75 -9.45
N ALA A 46 0.53 8.34 -10.30
CA ALA A 46 1.29 9.54 -9.97
C ALA A 46 0.37 10.72 -9.64
N LEU A 47 -0.70 10.92 -10.43
CA LEU A 47 -1.71 11.94 -10.17
C LEU A 47 -2.49 11.68 -8.86
N GLN A 48 -2.81 10.42 -8.56
CA GLN A 48 -3.40 10.03 -7.28
C GLN A 48 -2.53 10.47 -6.10
N ILE A 49 -1.23 10.18 -6.15
CA ILE A 49 -0.28 10.53 -5.10
C ILE A 49 -0.09 12.05 -5.02
N LEU A 50 -0.06 12.73 -6.17
CA LEU A 50 0.02 14.20 -6.22
C LEU A 50 -1.17 14.83 -5.49
N ARG A 51 -2.39 14.34 -5.78
CA ARG A 51 -3.62 14.82 -5.14
C ARG A 51 -3.65 14.56 -3.63
N GLU A 52 -3.13 13.41 -3.20
CA GLU A 52 -2.97 13.08 -1.78
C GLU A 52 -1.98 14.01 -1.08
N ASN A 53 -0.83 14.31 -1.72
CA ASN A 53 0.18 15.20 -1.16
C ASN A 53 -0.28 16.65 -1.07
N LEU A 54 -1.08 17.11 -2.04
CA LEU A 54 -1.64 18.46 -2.06
C LEU A 54 -2.79 18.64 -1.07
N ALA A 55 -3.48 17.56 -0.73
CA ALA A 55 -4.75 17.60 0.00
C ALA A 55 -5.79 18.54 -0.65
N ALA A 56 -5.73 18.69 -1.98
CA ALA A 56 -6.56 19.61 -2.76
C ALA A 56 -7.10 18.95 -4.05
N SER A 57 -7.99 19.65 -4.76
CA SER A 57 -8.49 19.22 -6.06
C SER A 57 -7.43 19.38 -7.16
N ILE A 58 -7.38 18.43 -8.10
CA ILE A 58 -6.62 18.55 -9.35
C ILE A 58 -7.61 18.38 -10.49
N LYS A 59 -7.62 19.32 -11.45
CA LYS A 59 -8.37 19.25 -12.70
C LYS A 59 -7.45 18.82 -13.83
N ILE A 60 -7.88 17.88 -14.65
CA ILE A 60 -7.13 17.44 -15.85
C ILE A 60 -7.71 18.17 -17.05
N ASP A 61 -6.85 18.82 -17.85
CA ASP A 61 -7.27 19.47 -19.08
C ASP A 61 -7.54 18.40 -20.17
N PRO A 62 -8.76 18.36 -20.75
CA PRO A 62 -9.10 17.39 -21.79
C PRO A 62 -8.40 17.68 -23.13
N ARG A 63 -7.81 18.87 -23.31
CA ARG A 63 -7.15 19.29 -24.54
C ARG A 63 -5.73 18.73 -24.63
N ARG A 64 -5.22 18.62 -25.85
CA ARG A 64 -3.80 18.31 -26.09
C ARG A 64 -3.00 19.60 -25.94
N PRO A 65 -1.85 19.61 -25.21
CA PRO A 65 -1.00 20.78 -25.12
C PRO A 65 -0.47 21.12 -26.51
N ALA A 66 -0.71 22.36 -26.96
CA ALA A 66 -0.26 22.85 -28.26
C ALA A 66 1.23 23.21 -28.28
N THR A 67 1.82 23.50 -27.12
CA THR A 67 3.15 24.08 -26.94
C THR A 67 4.26 23.05 -26.73
N VAL A 68 3.94 21.76 -26.61
CA VAL A 68 4.93 20.71 -26.36
C VAL A 68 5.35 20.08 -27.68
N GLU A 69 6.54 20.43 -28.17
CA GLU A 69 7.00 20.21 -29.56
C GLU A 69 6.98 18.75 -30.04
N LYS A 70 6.99 17.76 -29.13
CA LYS A 70 6.71 16.35 -29.43
C LYS A 70 6.18 15.70 -28.16
N PRO A 71 4.85 15.59 -27.97
CA PRO A 71 4.34 14.88 -26.82
C PRO A 71 4.83 13.44 -26.87
N ALA A 72 5.17 12.85 -25.73
CA ALA A 72 5.32 11.40 -25.63
C ALA A 72 4.07 10.67 -26.16
N ASP A 73 4.14 9.34 -26.28
CA ASP A 73 2.99 8.53 -26.69
C ASP A 73 1.71 8.97 -25.96
N ASP A 74 0.60 9.00 -26.69
CA ASP A 74 -0.66 9.48 -26.15
C ASP A 74 -1.06 8.63 -24.94
N GLY A 75 -1.28 9.29 -23.80
CA GLY A 75 -1.57 8.68 -22.51
C GLY A 75 -0.40 8.60 -21.53
N LEU A 76 0.79 9.09 -21.88
CA LEU A 76 1.94 9.22 -20.97
C LEU A 76 2.10 10.62 -20.34
N TYR A 77 1.26 11.57 -20.73
CA TYR A 77 1.26 12.93 -20.17
C TYR A 77 -0.16 13.48 -20.01
N VAL A 78 -0.29 14.49 -19.14
CA VAL A 78 -1.50 15.31 -18.99
C VAL A 78 -1.10 16.76 -18.67
N VAL A 79 -2.02 17.69 -18.92
CA VAL A 79 -1.97 19.04 -18.35
C VAL A 79 -2.96 19.07 -17.20
N ILE A 80 -2.53 19.62 -16.06
CA ILE A 80 -3.31 19.67 -14.83
C ILE A 80 -3.33 21.07 -14.23
N GLY A 81 -4.39 21.41 -13.51
CA GLY A 81 -4.51 22.65 -12.76
C GLY A 81 -5.06 22.41 -11.36
N ALA A 82 -4.80 23.35 -10.46
CA ALA A 82 -5.31 23.38 -9.09
C ALA A 82 -5.56 24.84 -8.68
N ASP A 83 -6.24 25.04 -7.56
CA ASP A 83 -6.57 26.39 -7.05
C ASP A 83 -5.30 27.17 -6.62
N ASP A 84 -4.23 26.44 -6.26
CA ASP A 84 -2.90 26.98 -5.96
C ASP A 84 -1.87 26.35 -6.93
N PRO A 85 -1.58 27.02 -8.07
CA PRO A 85 -0.65 26.53 -9.07
C PRO A 85 0.80 26.39 -8.57
N GLU A 86 1.23 27.25 -7.65
CA GLU A 86 2.59 27.21 -7.10
C GLU A 86 2.74 25.99 -6.19
N HIS A 87 1.79 25.76 -5.29
CA HIS A 87 1.80 24.56 -4.45
C HIS A 87 1.70 23.27 -5.28
N LEU A 88 0.87 23.27 -6.34
CA LEU A 88 0.79 22.19 -7.33
C LEU A 88 2.17 21.90 -7.95
N HIS A 89 2.85 22.93 -8.42
CA HIS A 89 4.19 22.82 -9.01
C HIS A 89 5.18 22.23 -8.00
N GLN A 90 5.25 22.78 -6.78
CA GLN A 90 6.16 22.29 -5.74
C GLN A 90 5.90 20.83 -5.36
N ALA A 91 4.64 20.42 -5.27
CA ALA A 91 4.29 19.02 -5.01
C ALA A 91 4.67 18.10 -6.18
N ALA A 92 4.49 18.55 -7.43
CA ALA A 92 4.87 17.80 -8.61
C ALA A 92 6.39 17.65 -8.75
N ILE A 93 7.19 18.69 -8.43
CA ILE A 93 8.65 18.61 -8.41
C ILE A 93 9.16 17.59 -7.38
N LYS A 94 8.50 17.46 -6.22
CA LYS A 94 8.83 16.39 -5.26
C LYS A 94 8.61 15.00 -5.88
N LEU A 95 7.52 14.83 -6.64
CA LEU A 95 7.22 13.56 -7.33
C LEU A 95 8.16 13.29 -8.51
N LEU A 96 8.60 14.33 -9.22
CA LEU A 96 9.65 14.24 -10.25
C LEU A 96 10.95 13.70 -9.65
N ARG A 97 11.40 14.26 -8.51
CA ARG A 97 12.60 13.77 -7.79
C ARG A 97 12.46 12.33 -7.28
N GLN A 98 11.22 11.89 -7.04
CA GLN A 98 10.91 10.51 -6.64
C GLN A 98 10.70 9.57 -7.84
N GLY A 99 10.84 10.07 -9.08
CA GLY A 99 10.73 9.29 -10.30
C GLY A 99 9.30 8.87 -10.66
N TYR A 100 8.28 9.59 -10.17
CA TYR A 100 6.90 9.43 -10.64
C TYR A 100 6.63 10.19 -11.94
N PHE A 101 7.30 11.33 -12.12
CA PHE A 101 7.29 12.12 -13.34
C PHE A 101 8.70 12.18 -13.93
N SER A 102 8.79 12.20 -15.25
CA SER A 102 10.01 12.51 -16.02
C SER A 102 10.12 14.00 -16.33
N ARG A 103 8.98 14.69 -16.45
CA ARG A 103 8.90 16.11 -16.81
C ARG A 103 7.75 16.78 -16.09
N CYS A 104 7.99 17.98 -15.58
CA CYS A 104 7.01 18.88 -14.98
C CYS A 104 7.30 20.29 -15.50
N GLU A 105 6.40 20.88 -16.28
CA GLU A 105 6.60 22.20 -16.88
C GLU A 105 5.41 23.13 -16.62
N PRO A 106 5.64 24.35 -16.11
CA PRO A 106 4.58 25.34 -15.99
C PRO A 106 3.99 25.69 -17.36
N LEU A 107 2.68 25.84 -17.42
CA LEU A 107 1.93 26.33 -18.58
C LEU A 107 0.89 27.36 -18.09
N ASP A 108 1.26 28.63 -18.00
CA ASP A 108 0.44 29.68 -17.38
C ASP A 108 -0.10 29.23 -16.00
N ASP A 109 -1.42 29.15 -15.82
CA ASP A 109 -2.09 28.69 -14.58
C ASP A 109 -2.21 27.15 -14.47
N GLN A 110 -1.53 26.41 -15.34
CA GLN A 110 -1.54 24.95 -15.42
C GLN A 110 -0.13 24.38 -15.34
N LEU A 111 -0.06 23.06 -15.27
CA LEU A 111 1.18 22.30 -15.20
C LEU A 111 1.09 21.12 -16.16
N TYR A 112 2.03 21.04 -17.09
CA TYR A 112 2.28 19.83 -17.86
C TYR A 112 3.04 18.83 -16.99
N VAL A 113 2.57 17.59 -16.93
CA VAL A 113 3.29 16.48 -16.29
C VAL A 113 3.34 15.26 -17.21
N GLU A 114 4.47 14.56 -17.17
CA GLU A 114 4.74 13.38 -17.98
C GLU A 114 5.35 12.29 -17.11
N MET A 115 4.91 11.05 -17.30
CA MET A 115 5.51 9.90 -16.62
C MET A 115 6.77 9.41 -17.35
N PRO A 116 7.70 8.73 -16.67
CA PRO A 116 8.81 8.04 -17.34
C PRO A 116 8.31 7.00 -18.35
N ASP A 117 9.18 6.61 -19.28
CA ASP A 117 8.93 5.48 -20.19
C ASP A 117 8.47 4.24 -19.38
N PRO A 118 7.27 3.69 -19.65
CA PRO A 118 6.74 2.54 -18.91
C PRO A 118 7.63 1.30 -19.02
N ALA A 119 8.42 1.15 -20.09
CA ALA A 119 9.37 0.05 -20.23
C ALA A 119 10.65 0.24 -19.38
N LYS A 120 10.88 1.44 -18.84
CA LYS A 120 12.11 1.84 -18.13
C LYS A 120 11.81 2.69 -16.89
N LEU A 121 10.83 2.26 -16.09
CA LEU A 121 10.47 2.99 -14.88
C LEU A 121 11.65 3.11 -13.90
N PRO A 122 11.87 4.30 -13.29
CA PRO A 122 12.90 4.50 -12.28
C PRO A 122 12.75 3.53 -11.10
N GLN A 123 13.87 3.01 -10.61
CA GLN A 123 13.85 2.16 -9.42
C GLN A 123 13.47 2.97 -8.18
N ILE A 124 12.68 2.36 -7.30
CA ILE A 124 12.26 2.97 -6.03
C ILE A 124 13.16 2.54 -4.87
N SER A 125 13.16 3.33 -3.80
CA SER A 125 13.91 3.01 -2.58
C SER A 125 13.31 1.82 -1.82
N PRO A 126 14.11 1.03 -1.07
CA PRO A 126 13.60 0.00 -0.17
C PRO A 126 12.55 0.53 0.83
N LYS A 127 12.76 1.74 1.37
CA LYS A 127 11.82 2.39 2.30
C LYS A 127 10.45 2.61 1.64
N THR A 128 10.44 3.15 0.42
CA THR A 128 9.22 3.37 -0.37
C THR A 128 8.53 2.06 -0.71
N ALA A 129 9.31 1.06 -1.15
CA ALA A 129 8.77 -0.26 -1.48
C ALA A 129 8.10 -0.93 -0.27
N PHE A 130 8.73 -0.85 0.90
CA PHE A 130 8.19 -1.40 2.14
C PHE A 130 6.91 -0.68 2.58
N ASP A 131 6.89 0.65 2.53
CA ASP A 131 5.69 1.46 2.81
C ASP A 131 4.54 1.10 1.86
N CYS A 132 4.80 0.98 0.56
CA CYS A 132 3.82 0.54 -0.42
C CYS A 132 3.29 -0.88 -0.10
N GLY A 133 4.18 -1.84 0.15
CA GLY A 133 3.80 -3.21 0.48
C GLY A 133 2.90 -3.27 1.72
N MET A 134 3.25 -2.53 2.77
CA MET A 134 2.47 -2.44 4.00
C MET A 134 1.09 -1.80 3.76
N LYS A 135 1.03 -0.66 3.07
CA LYS A 135 -0.25 0.02 2.74
C LYS A 135 -1.16 -0.86 1.91
N VAL A 136 -0.61 -1.57 0.92
CA VAL A 136 -1.36 -2.51 0.08
C VAL A 136 -1.89 -3.67 0.91
N THR A 137 -1.07 -4.30 1.75
CA THR A 137 -1.52 -5.38 2.65
C THR A 137 -2.64 -4.92 3.57
N ALA A 138 -2.50 -3.74 4.20
CA ALA A 138 -3.50 -3.16 5.08
C ALA A 138 -4.81 -2.84 4.35
N ALA A 139 -4.72 -2.33 3.10
CA ALA A 139 -5.89 -1.89 2.32
C ALA A 139 -6.87 -3.01 1.94
N PHE A 140 -6.51 -4.28 2.12
CA PHE A 140 -7.47 -5.38 2.01
C PHE A 140 -8.37 -5.54 3.24
N GLU A 141 -7.92 -5.11 4.42
CA GLU A 141 -8.66 -5.24 5.66
C GLU A 141 -9.51 -4.00 5.94
N THR A 142 -9.05 -2.84 5.47
CA THR A 142 -9.54 -1.58 6.01
C THR A 142 -9.63 -0.45 4.98
N SER A 143 -10.49 0.52 5.29
CA SER A 143 -10.68 1.76 4.52
C SER A 143 -9.92 2.95 5.17
N GLY A 144 -9.72 4.06 4.44
CA GLY A 144 -8.96 5.24 4.91
C GLY A 144 -7.43 5.10 4.94
N ASP A 145 -6.77 5.97 5.69
CA ASP A 145 -5.33 5.93 5.94
C ASP A 145 -5.00 4.88 7.00
N PRO A 146 -4.20 3.85 6.69
CA PRO A 146 -3.95 2.75 7.61
C PRO A 146 -3.16 3.16 8.86
N TYR A 147 -2.43 4.28 8.83
CA TYR A 147 -1.75 4.80 10.02
C TYR A 147 -2.70 5.40 11.06
N GLN A 148 -3.92 5.74 10.65
CA GLN A 148 -4.95 6.34 11.51
C GLN A 148 -6.02 5.33 11.94
N GLN A 149 -5.81 4.04 11.67
CA GLN A 149 -6.79 3.01 11.98
C GLN A 149 -6.73 2.61 13.43
N VAL A 150 -7.88 2.73 14.07
CA VAL A 150 -8.12 2.43 15.48
C VAL A 150 -9.28 1.45 15.52
N THR A 151 -9.03 0.26 16.06
CA THR A 151 -10.03 -0.80 16.19
C THR A 151 -10.18 -1.19 17.65
N GLY A 152 -11.44 -1.27 18.12
CA GLY A 152 -11.75 -1.75 19.47
C GLY A 152 -11.57 -3.26 19.66
N ASN A 153 -12.04 -3.79 20.78
CA ASN A 153 -11.79 -5.15 21.26
C ASN A 153 -12.70 -6.24 20.65
N PHE A 154 -12.89 -6.24 19.33
CA PHE A 154 -13.79 -7.18 18.66
C PHE A 154 -13.31 -8.64 18.68
N ASP A 155 -11.99 -8.88 18.74
CA ASP A 155 -11.34 -10.19 18.69
C ASP A 155 -10.68 -10.61 20.02
N LYS A 156 -10.99 -9.87 21.10
CA LYS A 156 -10.39 -10.03 22.43
C LYS A 156 -8.89 -9.66 22.49
N ALA A 157 -8.35 -8.91 21.51
CA ALA A 157 -6.96 -8.44 21.52
C ALA A 157 -6.76 -7.07 22.21
N GLY A 158 -7.83 -6.45 22.68
CA GLY A 158 -7.89 -5.08 23.17
C GLY A 158 -7.92 -4.08 22.02
N LEU A 159 -7.39 -2.89 22.27
CA LEU A 159 -7.16 -1.87 21.25
C LEU A 159 -6.14 -2.37 20.23
N SER A 160 -6.45 -2.22 18.94
CA SER A 160 -5.53 -2.42 17.83
C SER A 160 -5.32 -1.10 17.05
N PHE A 161 -4.07 -0.81 16.68
CA PHE A 161 -3.71 0.45 16.03
C PHE A 161 -2.75 0.27 14.85
N GLY A 162 -3.01 1.03 13.78
CA GLY A 162 -2.11 1.19 12.65
C GLY A 162 -2.18 0.07 11.59
N PRO A 163 -1.31 0.14 10.56
CA PRO A 163 -1.33 -0.70 9.36
C PRO A 163 -1.07 -2.18 9.63
N ILE A 164 -0.32 -2.49 10.69
CA ILE A 164 0.00 -3.87 11.11
C ILE A 164 -0.81 -4.32 12.33
N GLN A 165 -1.82 -3.52 12.75
CA GLN A 165 -2.72 -3.81 13.87
C GLN A 165 -1.98 -4.21 15.16
N CYS A 166 -0.99 -3.40 15.56
CA CYS A 166 -0.33 -3.55 16.87
C CYS A 166 -1.39 -3.48 17.97
N ASN A 167 -1.37 -4.42 18.91
CA ASN A 167 -2.45 -4.58 19.89
C ASN A 167 -1.96 -4.79 21.33
N LEU A 168 -2.86 -4.54 22.28
CA LEU A 168 -2.56 -4.60 23.71
C LEU A 168 -2.31 -6.04 24.22
N LYS A 169 -3.03 -7.03 23.69
CA LYS A 169 -2.91 -8.44 24.11
C LYS A 169 -1.51 -9.00 23.85
N THR A 170 -0.94 -8.69 22.70
CA THR A 170 0.40 -9.16 22.33
C THR A 170 1.52 -8.31 22.91
N GLY A 171 1.23 -7.12 23.44
CA GLY A 171 2.24 -6.18 23.91
C GLY A 171 2.85 -5.30 22.81
N THR A 172 2.50 -5.57 21.54
CA THR A 172 3.10 -4.90 20.39
C THR A 172 2.72 -3.42 20.30
N LEU A 173 1.53 -3.04 20.80
CA LEU A 173 1.14 -1.64 20.86
C LEU A 173 1.98 -0.86 21.87
N GLN A 174 2.23 -1.45 23.04
CA GLN A 174 3.06 -0.88 24.09
C GLN A 174 4.50 -0.69 23.58
N GLU A 175 5.08 -1.70 22.93
CA GLU A 175 6.42 -1.60 22.31
C GLU A 175 6.48 -0.44 21.31
N LEU A 176 5.55 -0.38 20.37
CA LEU A 176 5.50 0.66 19.35
C LEU A 176 5.42 2.08 19.93
N PHE A 177 4.56 2.30 20.92
CA PHE A 177 4.45 3.61 21.57
C PHE A 177 5.71 3.98 22.36
N ARG A 178 6.39 3.01 23.00
CA ARG A 178 7.68 3.27 23.67
C ARG A 178 8.76 3.70 22.68
N TYR A 179 8.79 3.10 21.47
CA TYR A 179 9.71 3.54 20.42
C TYR A 179 9.42 4.99 20.00
N PHE A 180 8.15 5.38 19.86
CA PHE A 180 7.83 6.76 19.49
C PHE A 180 8.11 7.75 20.63
N ARG A 181 7.81 7.39 21.88
CA ARG A 181 8.18 8.20 23.06
C ARG A 181 9.69 8.43 23.13
N GLY A 182 10.48 7.37 22.91
CA GLY A 182 11.94 7.48 22.89
C GLY A 182 12.50 8.31 21.74
N GLU A 183 11.78 8.39 20.61
CA GLU A 183 12.18 9.20 19.46
C GLU A 183 11.81 10.69 19.63
N ASP A 184 10.56 10.99 20.05
CA ASP A 184 10.08 12.36 20.23
C ASP A 184 8.84 12.40 21.15
N GLU A 185 9.07 12.38 22.46
CA GLU A 185 8.01 12.47 23.47
C GLU A 185 7.19 13.76 23.36
N SER A 186 7.84 14.89 23.06
CA SER A 186 7.17 16.19 22.92
C SER A 186 6.17 16.21 21.76
N ARG A 187 6.45 15.52 20.65
CA ARG A 187 5.46 15.31 19.57
C ARG A 187 4.35 14.38 19.98
N LEU A 188 4.68 13.26 20.62
CA LEU A 188 3.66 12.31 21.06
C LEU A 188 2.69 12.98 22.05
N GLN A 189 3.19 13.73 23.02
CA GLN A 189 2.37 14.45 23.99
C GLN A 189 1.42 15.45 23.33
N ARG A 190 1.88 16.19 22.31
CA ARG A 190 1.05 17.13 21.53
C ARG A 190 -0.10 16.47 20.76
N CYS A 191 -0.09 15.15 20.59
CA CYS A 191 -1.22 14.43 19.99
C CYS A 191 -2.41 14.29 20.94
N PHE A 192 -2.21 14.52 22.24
CA PHE A 192 -3.23 14.50 23.27
C PHE A 192 -3.64 15.94 23.61
N ALA A 193 -4.93 16.24 23.52
CA ALA A 193 -5.45 17.56 23.85
C ALA A 193 -5.46 17.82 25.37
N ASP A 194 -5.58 16.76 26.17
CA ASP A 194 -5.49 16.82 27.63
C ASP A 194 -4.20 16.13 28.12
N PRO A 195 -3.32 16.85 28.86
CA PRO A 195 -2.13 16.26 29.48
C PRO A 195 -2.44 15.11 30.45
N GLN A 196 -3.58 15.10 31.13
CA GLN A 196 -3.99 14.01 32.01
C GLN A 196 -4.34 12.75 31.23
N ASP A 197 -4.93 12.89 30.05
CA ASP A 197 -5.19 11.74 29.15
C ASP A 197 -3.87 11.12 28.67
N TYR A 198 -2.85 11.94 28.39
CA TYR A 198 -1.51 11.43 28.07
C TYR A 198 -0.92 10.59 29.21
N LEU A 199 -1.01 11.08 30.45
CA LEU A 199 -0.53 10.35 31.63
C LEU A 199 -1.35 9.08 31.88
N ALA A 200 -2.67 9.14 31.73
CA ALA A 200 -3.56 8.00 31.88
C ALA A 200 -3.28 6.93 30.83
N PHE A 201 -3.00 7.33 29.58
CA PHE A 201 -2.60 6.42 28.51
C PHE A 201 -1.34 5.64 28.87
N TRP A 202 -0.32 6.31 29.39
CA TRP A 202 0.92 5.65 29.81
C TRP A 202 0.73 4.75 31.02
N LYS A 203 -0.10 5.14 31.98
CA LYS A 203 -0.48 4.26 33.09
C LYS A 203 -1.08 2.94 32.60
N VAL A 204 -1.85 2.98 31.50
CA VAL A 204 -2.37 1.78 30.84
C VAL A 204 -1.27 1.00 30.12
N LEU A 205 -0.44 1.66 29.30
CA LEU A 205 0.60 0.99 28.50
C LEU A 205 1.74 0.39 29.33
N ASP A 206 2.09 1.00 30.45
CA ASP A 206 3.13 0.51 31.37
C ASP A 206 2.58 -0.45 32.44
N GLY A 207 1.26 -0.62 32.51
CA GLY A 207 0.58 -1.60 33.35
C GLY A 207 0.61 -3.04 32.79
N SER A 208 -0.15 -3.94 33.43
CA SER A 208 -0.27 -5.32 32.94
C SER A 208 -1.11 -5.40 31.66
N ARG A 209 -0.77 -6.33 30.77
CA ARG A 209 -1.52 -6.58 29.53
C ARG A 209 -3.01 -6.87 29.78
N SER A 210 -3.34 -7.58 30.85
CA SER A 210 -4.73 -7.86 31.22
C SER A 210 -5.51 -6.59 31.57
N LYS A 211 -4.93 -5.69 32.36
CA LYS A 211 -5.54 -4.40 32.70
C LYS A 211 -5.68 -3.51 31.47
N ALA A 212 -4.69 -3.51 30.59
CA ALA A 212 -4.75 -2.74 29.35
C ALA A 212 -5.85 -3.25 28.41
N VAL A 213 -6.00 -4.58 28.27
CA VAL A 213 -7.09 -5.16 27.47
C VAL A 213 -8.45 -4.84 28.08
N ALA A 214 -8.60 -4.92 29.41
CA ALA A 214 -9.84 -4.55 30.09
C ALA A 214 -10.20 -3.06 29.87
N TRP A 215 -9.23 -2.16 30.03
CA TRP A 215 -9.41 -0.74 29.72
C TRP A 215 -9.88 -0.50 28.29
N ALA A 216 -9.28 -1.20 27.32
CA ALA A 216 -9.72 -1.09 25.93
C ALA A 216 -11.11 -1.71 25.70
N ASP A 217 -11.46 -2.76 26.43
CA ASP A 217 -12.78 -3.40 26.36
C ASP A 217 -13.90 -2.46 26.81
N ASP A 218 -13.66 -1.70 27.87
CA ASP A 218 -14.60 -0.69 28.42
C ASP A 218 -14.81 0.49 27.46
N LEU A 219 -13.78 0.85 26.69
CA LEU A 219 -13.82 1.94 25.70
C LEU A 219 -14.27 1.48 24.30
N SER A 220 -14.50 0.18 24.11
CA SER A 220 -14.91 -0.37 22.82
C SER A 220 -16.40 -0.20 22.59
N LEU A 221 -16.77 0.26 21.41
CA LEU A 221 -18.14 0.68 21.09
C LEU A 221 -18.85 -0.28 20.12
N GLY A 222 -20.17 -0.35 20.27
CA GLY A 222 -21.08 -1.16 19.45
C GLY A 222 -21.14 -2.61 19.88
N SER A 223 -22.18 -3.33 19.43
CA SER A 223 -22.39 -4.75 19.77
C SER A 223 -21.24 -5.66 19.37
N GLY A 224 -20.53 -5.31 18.28
CA GLY A 224 -19.33 -6.01 17.82
C GLY A 224 -18.01 -5.45 18.35
N LYS A 225 -18.01 -4.42 19.21
CA LYS A 225 -16.80 -3.78 19.78
C LYS A 225 -15.75 -3.32 18.76
N HIS A 226 -16.16 -3.02 17.54
CA HIS A 226 -15.25 -2.53 16.49
C HIS A 226 -14.88 -1.04 16.66
N GLY A 227 -15.79 -0.24 17.24
CA GLY A 227 -15.55 1.17 17.49
C GLY A 227 -14.68 1.40 18.73
N PHE A 228 -14.12 2.60 18.85
CA PHE A 228 -13.37 3.02 20.04
C PHE A 228 -13.80 4.43 20.43
N ALA A 229 -13.97 4.67 21.73
CA ALA A 229 -14.53 5.91 22.26
C ALA A 229 -13.64 7.14 22.03
N GLN A 230 -14.29 8.31 21.94
CA GLN A 230 -13.60 9.60 22.04
C GLN A 230 -13.29 9.91 23.53
N PRO A 231 -12.26 10.71 23.82
CA PRO A 231 -11.33 11.37 22.87
C PRO A 231 -10.20 10.46 22.35
N TRP A 232 -10.05 9.25 22.90
CA TRP A 232 -8.94 8.34 22.60
C TRP A 232 -8.75 8.02 21.13
N LYS A 233 -9.85 7.77 20.41
CA LYS A 233 -9.79 7.56 18.96
C LYS A 233 -9.18 8.76 18.23
N GLY A 234 -9.56 9.98 18.60
CA GLY A 234 -9.01 11.22 18.05
C GLY A 234 -7.52 11.36 18.30
N TYR A 235 -7.06 11.06 19.51
CA TYR A 235 -5.63 11.12 19.87
C TYR A 235 -4.80 10.11 19.07
N LEU A 236 -5.24 8.86 18.98
CA LEU A 236 -4.55 7.85 18.19
C LEU A 236 -4.52 8.22 16.69
N GLN A 237 -5.60 8.81 16.16
CA GLN A 237 -5.60 9.34 14.80
C GLN A 237 -4.61 10.50 14.62
N ALA A 238 -4.45 11.37 15.62
CA ALA A 238 -3.43 12.42 15.61
C ALA A 238 -2.01 11.83 15.58
N VAL A 239 -1.73 10.83 16.43
CA VAL A 239 -0.46 10.06 16.39
C VAL A 239 -0.22 9.48 15.00
N GLY A 240 -1.25 8.89 14.38
CA GLY A 240 -1.19 8.34 13.02
C GLY A 240 -0.88 9.38 11.92
N ARG A 241 -1.11 10.67 12.17
CA ARG A 241 -0.77 11.77 11.24
C ARG A 241 0.68 12.25 11.39
N GLU A 242 1.31 12.03 12.54
CA GLU A 242 2.67 12.52 12.78
C GLU A 242 3.70 11.85 11.84
N PRO A 243 4.45 12.63 11.03
CA PRO A 243 5.47 12.06 10.13
C PRO A 243 6.55 11.27 10.86
N VAL A 244 6.92 11.66 12.08
CA VAL A 244 7.91 10.95 12.92
C VAL A 244 7.37 9.59 13.34
N PHE A 245 6.12 9.53 13.82
CA PHE A 245 5.47 8.27 14.19
C PHE A 245 5.41 7.29 13.01
N ARG A 246 5.07 7.77 11.81
CA ARG A 246 5.04 6.91 10.61
C ARG A 246 6.40 6.28 10.31
N GLN A 247 7.48 7.01 10.54
CA GLN A 247 8.84 6.48 10.38
C GLN A 247 9.17 5.44 11.45
N VAL A 248 8.81 5.70 12.71
CA VAL A 248 8.95 4.74 13.81
C VAL A 248 8.19 3.45 13.51
N MET A 249 6.94 3.57 13.08
CA MET A 249 6.08 2.45 12.74
C MET A 249 6.61 1.64 11.54
N LEU A 250 7.14 2.31 10.51
CA LEU A 250 7.78 1.62 9.38
C LEU A 250 9.00 0.81 9.83
N ARG A 251 9.87 1.41 10.67
CA ARG A 251 11.03 0.72 11.24
C ARG A 251 10.60 -0.48 12.08
N TYR A 252 9.61 -0.29 12.96
CA TYR A 252 9.06 -1.37 13.78
C TYR A 252 8.45 -2.50 12.93
N ALA A 253 7.65 -2.15 11.91
CA ALA A 253 7.07 -3.13 10.99
C ALA A 253 8.16 -3.86 10.18
N TYR A 254 9.23 -3.17 9.79
CA TYR A 254 10.38 -3.77 9.13
C TYR A 254 11.09 -4.78 10.04
N ASP A 255 11.37 -4.42 11.29
CA ASP A 255 12.05 -5.30 12.24
C ASP A 255 11.26 -6.58 12.53
N LYS A 256 9.92 -6.47 12.58
CA LYS A 256 9.03 -7.61 12.86
C LYS A 256 8.71 -8.43 11.59
N TYR A 257 8.33 -7.79 10.49
CA TYR A 257 7.78 -8.46 9.30
C TYR A 257 8.72 -8.45 8.09
N GLY A 258 9.67 -7.51 8.03
CA GLY A 258 10.72 -7.50 6.99
C GLY A 258 11.51 -8.81 6.97
N LYS A 259 11.78 -9.39 8.14
CA LYS A 259 12.44 -10.70 8.25
C LYS A 259 11.69 -11.84 7.53
N LEU A 260 10.37 -11.78 7.45
CA LEU A 260 9.57 -12.80 6.73
C LEU A 260 9.75 -12.68 5.22
N LEU A 261 9.73 -11.45 4.69
CA LEU A 261 10.04 -11.18 3.29
C LEU A 261 11.47 -11.63 2.95
N MET A 262 12.44 -11.27 3.80
CA MET A 262 13.84 -11.66 3.60
C MET A 262 14.03 -13.19 3.61
N SER A 263 13.39 -13.89 4.55
CA SER A 263 13.41 -15.36 4.58
C SER A 263 12.78 -15.98 3.34
N ALA A 264 11.71 -15.39 2.80
CA ALA A 264 11.09 -15.86 1.56
C ALA A 264 12.02 -15.66 0.35
N LEU A 265 12.64 -14.48 0.24
CA LEU A 265 13.57 -14.18 -0.84
C LEU A 265 14.83 -15.05 -0.79
N ALA A 266 15.42 -15.26 0.38
CA ALA A 266 16.57 -16.14 0.56
C ALA A 266 16.27 -17.58 0.13
N PHE A 267 15.09 -18.09 0.50
CA PHE A 267 14.65 -19.41 0.03
C PHE A 267 14.47 -19.47 -1.49
N LEU A 268 13.82 -18.46 -2.08
CA LEU A 268 13.57 -18.42 -3.53
C LEU A 268 14.86 -18.30 -4.34
N HIS A 269 15.82 -17.51 -3.84
CA HIS A 269 17.16 -17.42 -4.41
C HIS A 269 17.91 -18.77 -4.39
N GLY A 270 17.71 -19.58 -3.35
CA GLY A 270 18.30 -20.92 -3.25
C GLY A 270 17.67 -21.97 -4.17
N VAL A 271 16.56 -21.67 -4.84
CA VAL A 271 15.86 -22.64 -5.73
C VAL A 271 15.74 -22.16 -7.18
N SER A 272 16.06 -20.90 -7.48
CA SER A 272 16.07 -20.33 -8.83
C SER A 272 17.09 -19.19 -8.95
N GLN A 273 17.67 -19.03 -10.15
CA GLN A 273 18.58 -17.92 -10.48
C GLN A 273 17.84 -16.59 -10.72
N VAL A 274 16.52 -16.63 -10.89
CA VAL A 274 15.68 -15.44 -11.08
C VAL A 274 15.73 -14.55 -9.84
N LYS A 275 16.04 -13.27 -10.05
CA LYS A 275 16.11 -12.26 -8.99
C LYS A 275 14.77 -11.53 -8.86
N ILE A 276 14.18 -11.58 -7.68
CA ILE A 276 12.92 -10.86 -7.38
C ILE A 276 13.25 -9.47 -6.86
N ARG A 277 12.91 -8.45 -7.65
CA ARG A 277 13.21 -7.03 -7.43
C ARG A 277 12.04 -6.10 -7.72
N ASN A 278 11.03 -6.50 -8.48
CA ASN A 278 9.85 -5.69 -8.76
C ASN A 278 8.96 -5.54 -7.53
N LEU A 279 8.48 -4.32 -7.30
CA LEU A 279 7.63 -3.96 -6.17
C LEU A 279 6.42 -4.89 -6.01
N ARG A 280 5.74 -5.26 -7.10
CA ARG A 280 4.54 -6.12 -7.05
C ARG A 280 4.87 -7.49 -6.49
N CYS A 281 5.98 -8.08 -6.95
CA CYS A 281 6.45 -9.37 -6.46
C CYS A 281 6.81 -9.32 -4.98
N LEU A 282 7.55 -8.28 -4.57
CA LEU A 282 7.93 -8.07 -3.18
C LEU A 282 6.71 -7.83 -2.27
N ALA A 283 5.74 -7.02 -2.72
CA ALA A 283 4.51 -6.75 -2.00
C ALA A 283 3.64 -8.01 -1.85
N ALA A 284 3.59 -8.88 -2.87
CA ALA A 284 2.87 -10.14 -2.79
C ALA A 284 3.51 -11.13 -1.80
N LEU A 285 4.85 -11.19 -1.77
CA LEU A 285 5.59 -11.97 -0.77
C LEU A 285 5.47 -11.39 0.64
N TYR A 286 5.43 -10.06 0.77
CA TYR A 286 5.18 -9.39 2.04
C TYR A 286 3.78 -9.69 2.58
N ASP A 287 2.71 -9.51 1.78
CA ASP A 287 1.33 -9.88 2.16
C ASP A 287 1.26 -11.37 2.53
N MET A 288 1.96 -12.23 1.77
CA MET A 288 2.06 -13.65 2.10
C MET A 288 2.70 -13.88 3.47
N GLY A 289 3.79 -13.17 3.78
CA GLY A 289 4.45 -13.26 5.08
C GLY A 289 3.55 -12.81 6.23
N VAL A 290 2.87 -11.67 6.07
CA VAL A 290 1.94 -11.14 7.09
C VAL A 290 0.78 -12.09 7.35
N GLN A 291 0.13 -12.60 6.30
CA GLN A 291 -1.09 -13.43 6.43
C GLN A 291 -0.80 -14.90 6.75
N GLN A 292 0.34 -15.43 6.32
CA GLN A 292 0.63 -16.87 6.34
C GLN A 292 1.98 -17.23 6.97
N GLY A 293 2.71 -16.25 7.50
CA GLY A 293 3.99 -16.42 8.17
C GLY A 293 5.14 -16.59 7.19
N SER A 294 5.47 -17.83 6.84
CA SER A 294 6.62 -18.13 5.96
C SER A 294 6.27 -19.13 4.87
N LEU A 295 7.16 -19.24 3.88
CA LEU A 295 7.08 -20.23 2.80
C LEU A 295 7.37 -21.67 3.26
N LYS A 296 7.89 -21.89 4.49
CA LYS A 296 8.37 -23.19 4.99
C LYS A 296 7.42 -24.36 4.73
N LYS A 297 6.13 -24.16 4.99
CA LYS A 297 5.09 -25.21 4.80
C LYS A 297 4.92 -25.66 3.34
N ALA A 298 5.42 -24.88 2.38
CA ALA A 298 5.30 -25.12 0.95
C ALA A 298 6.65 -25.39 0.25
N TYR A 299 7.79 -25.42 0.96
CA TYR A 299 9.12 -25.55 0.36
C TYR A 299 9.25 -26.71 -0.63
N THR A 300 8.83 -27.92 -0.25
CA THR A 300 8.94 -29.10 -1.12
C THR A 300 8.12 -28.94 -2.41
N ALA A 301 6.92 -28.38 -2.31
CA ALA A 301 6.05 -28.16 -3.46
C ALA A 301 6.61 -27.08 -4.38
N ILE A 302 7.14 -25.99 -3.80
CA ILE A 302 7.80 -24.91 -4.56
C ILE A 302 9.03 -25.45 -5.28
N LYS A 303 9.95 -26.14 -4.60
CA LYS A 303 11.16 -26.74 -5.22
C LYS A 303 10.80 -27.61 -6.42
N ARG A 304 9.84 -28.52 -6.23
CA ARG A 304 9.38 -29.42 -7.31
C ARG A 304 8.81 -28.64 -8.49
N ARG A 305 8.00 -27.62 -8.20
CA ARG A 305 7.35 -26.84 -9.23
C ARG A 305 8.33 -25.94 -9.99
N VAL A 306 9.26 -25.30 -9.29
CA VAL A 306 10.35 -24.50 -9.89
C VAL A 306 11.25 -25.37 -10.77
N ALA A 307 11.65 -26.56 -10.31
CA ALA A 307 12.48 -27.47 -11.11
C ALA A 307 11.79 -27.95 -12.40
N ARG A 308 10.47 -28.14 -12.34
CA ARG A 308 9.65 -28.58 -13.48
C ARG A 308 9.32 -27.45 -14.44
N GLU A 309 8.92 -26.29 -13.92
CA GLU A 309 8.39 -25.17 -14.71
C GLU A 309 9.46 -24.17 -15.14
N GLN A 310 10.64 -24.19 -14.50
CA GLN A 310 11.80 -23.35 -14.82
C GLN A 310 11.40 -21.87 -15.09
N PRO A 311 10.82 -21.17 -14.09
CA PRO A 311 10.33 -19.82 -14.29
C PRO A 311 11.45 -18.89 -14.77
N GLU A 312 11.21 -18.18 -15.87
CA GLU A 312 12.19 -17.30 -16.52
C GLU A 312 12.21 -15.88 -15.95
N ASP A 313 11.11 -15.46 -15.31
CA ASP A 313 10.96 -14.13 -14.74
C ASP A 313 10.46 -14.16 -13.28
N GLU A 314 10.61 -13.01 -12.62
CA GLU A 314 10.29 -12.85 -11.20
C GLU A 314 8.80 -12.96 -10.88
N PHE A 315 7.91 -12.64 -11.83
CA PHE A 315 6.47 -12.78 -11.66
C PHE A 315 6.07 -14.25 -11.68
N ALA A 316 6.62 -15.04 -12.61
CA ALA A 316 6.42 -16.47 -12.68
C ALA A 316 6.93 -17.18 -11.41
N LEU A 317 8.15 -16.85 -10.96
CA LEU A 317 8.71 -17.41 -9.72
C LEU A 317 7.87 -17.02 -8.49
N THR A 318 7.47 -15.75 -8.39
CA THR A 318 6.66 -15.27 -7.27
C THR A 318 5.27 -15.92 -7.28
N ARG A 319 4.66 -16.08 -8.47
CA ARG A 319 3.37 -16.74 -8.65
C ARG A 319 3.41 -18.18 -8.12
N ILE A 320 4.45 -18.96 -8.48
CA ILE A 320 4.65 -20.31 -7.94
C ILE A 320 4.68 -20.28 -6.40
N ALA A 321 5.46 -19.36 -5.81
CA ALA A 321 5.62 -19.27 -4.38
C ALA A 321 4.28 -18.99 -3.65
N VAL A 322 3.51 -18.00 -4.14
CA VAL A 322 2.23 -17.62 -3.52
C VAL A 322 1.13 -18.65 -3.73
N GLU A 323 1.08 -19.31 -4.89
CA GLU A 323 0.12 -20.37 -5.18
C GLU A 323 0.35 -21.60 -4.31
N GLU A 324 1.59 -22.10 -4.26
CA GLU A 324 1.91 -23.27 -3.44
C GLU A 324 1.75 -22.98 -1.95
N ARG A 325 2.06 -21.75 -1.50
CA ARG A 325 1.83 -21.38 -0.11
C ARG A 325 0.35 -21.26 0.21
N ALA A 326 -0.48 -20.73 -0.69
CA ALA A 326 -1.92 -20.64 -0.49
C ALA A 326 -2.57 -22.01 -0.28
N LYS A 327 -2.14 -23.05 -1.02
CA LYS A 327 -2.63 -24.43 -0.87
C LYS A 327 -2.41 -25.03 0.53
N LYS A 328 -1.49 -24.46 1.33
CA LYS A 328 -1.22 -24.90 2.71
C LYS A 328 -2.09 -24.21 3.77
N ALA A 329 -2.98 -23.29 3.38
CA ALA A 329 -4.02 -22.80 4.29
C ALA A 329 -5.12 -23.85 4.51
N SER A 330 -5.93 -23.65 5.55
CA SER A 330 -7.17 -24.40 5.73
C SER A 330 -8.05 -24.28 4.47
N PRO A 331 -8.72 -25.34 4.01
CA PRO A 331 -9.43 -25.38 2.73
C PRO A 331 -10.32 -24.16 2.46
N ARG A 332 -11.10 -23.73 3.47
CA ARG A 332 -12.00 -22.57 3.39
C ARG A 332 -11.31 -21.23 3.04
N TRP A 333 -10.01 -21.09 3.33
CA TRP A 333 -9.26 -19.84 3.17
C TRP A 333 -8.33 -19.82 1.96
N ARG A 334 -8.18 -20.94 1.25
CA ARG A 334 -7.19 -21.06 0.15
C ARG A 334 -7.48 -20.08 -1.00
N ALA A 335 -8.74 -20.02 -1.45
CA ALA A 335 -9.16 -19.13 -2.51
C ALA A 335 -8.98 -17.66 -2.11
N ASP A 336 -9.37 -17.29 -0.89
CA ASP A 336 -9.20 -15.92 -0.37
C ASP A 336 -7.72 -15.52 -0.34
N CYS A 337 -6.88 -16.33 0.32
CA CYS A 337 -5.44 -16.11 0.37
C CYS A 337 -4.82 -15.91 -1.03
N LEU A 338 -5.12 -16.81 -1.97
CA LEU A 338 -4.53 -16.72 -3.29
C LEU A 338 -5.03 -15.49 -4.07
N SER A 339 -6.35 -15.21 -4.03
CA SER A 339 -6.92 -14.08 -4.77
C SER A 339 -6.35 -12.73 -4.35
N ARG A 340 -5.95 -12.55 -3.09
CA ARG A 340 -5.25 -11.34 -2.61
C ARG A 340 -3.89 -11.17 -3.28
N ARG A 341 -3.07 -12.23 -3.26
CA ARG A 341 -1.69 -12.20 -3.75
C ARG A 341 -1.68 -12.05 -5.28
N LEU A 342 -2.60 -12.72 -5.97
CA LEU A 342 -2.80 -12.50 -7.40
C LEU A 342 -3.34 -11.09 -7.70
N CYS A 343 -4.21 -10.53 -6.84
CA CYS A 343 -4.63 -9.13 -6.99
C CYS A 343 -3.45 -8.15 -6.90
N ILE A 344 -2.44 -8.43 -6.06
CA ILE A 344 -1.21 -7.65 -5.99
C ILE A 344 -0.37 -7.88 -7.25
N LEU A 345 -0.09 -9.14 -7.60
CA LEU A 345 0.74 -9.49 -8.73
C LEU A 345 0.19 -8.97 -10.05
N GLU A 346 -1.10 -9.12 -10.32
CA GLU A 346 -1.74 -8.65 -11.56
C GLU A 346 -2.14 -7.17 -11.49
N ARG A 347 -2.00 -6.54 -10.32
CA ARG A 347 -2.49 -5.18 -10.03
C ARG A 347 -3.99 -5.03 -10.32
N GLN A 348 -4.76 -6.11 -10.35
CA GLN A 348 -6.20 -6.11 -10.62
C GLN A 348 -6.91 -7.32 -9.97
N PRO A 349 -8.21 -7.25 -9.64
CA PRO A 349 -8.89 -8.34 -8.95
C PRO A 349 -8.97 -9.64 -9.78
N VAL A 350 -8.31 -10.69 -9.30
CA VAL A 350 -8.31 -12.02 -9.92
C VAL A 350 -9.33 -12.94 -9.24
N SER A 351 -10.18 -13.59 -10.04
CA SER A 351 -11.10 -14.62 -9.53
C SER A 351 -10.35 -15.92 -9.33
N VAL A 352 -10.42 -16.49 -8.14
CA VAL A 352 -9.81 -17.77 -7.80
C VAL A 352 -10.88 -18.74 -7.30
N THR A 353 -10.87 -19.96 -7.83
CA THR A 353 -11.67 -21.07 -7.33
C THR A 353 -10.75 -22.18 -6.86
N LEU A 354 -10.80 -22.52 -5.57
CA LEU A 354 -10.02 -23.60 -4.97
C LEU A 354 -10.88 -24.34 -3.94
N ASN A 355 -10.88 -25.68 -4.00
CA ASN A 355 -11.60 -26.54 -3.05
C ASN A 355 -13.09 -26.15 -2.89
N GLY A 356 -13.76 -25.86 -4.01
CA GLY A 356 -15.17 -25.44 -4.02
C GLY A 356 -15.44 -24.02 -3.50
N GLN A 357 -14.41 -23.31 -3.02
CA GLN A 357 -14.52 -21.92 -2.58
C GLN A 357 -14.11 -20.98 -3.69
N ARG A 358 -14.85 -19.87 -3.83
CA ARG A 358 -14.55 -18.80 -4.79
C ARG A 358 -14.25 -17.52 -4.03
N ALA A 359 -13.16 -16.85 -4.42
CA ALA A 359 -12.83 -15.53 -3.91
C ALA A 359 -12.33 -14.62 -5.03
N ARG A 360 -12.59 -13.32 -4.87
CA ARG A 360 -12.08 -12.27 -5.76
C ARG A 360 -11.84 -11.01 -4.93
N ARG A 361 -10.62 -10.87 -4.40
CA ARG A 361 -10.27 -9.70 -3.60
C ARG A 361 -9.89 -8.53 -4.50
N SER A 362 -10.28 -7.34 -4.08
CA SER A 362 -9.90 -6.08 -4.70
C SER A 362 -9.10 -5.26 -3.70
N ASN A 363 -8.26 -4.35 -4.21
CA ASN A 363 -7.42 -3.51 -3.37
C ASN A 363 -7.46 -2.08 -3.89
N ARG A 364 -7.98 -1.15 -3.09
CA ARG A 364 -8.09 0.28 -3.44
C ARG A 364 -6.74 0.99 -3.50
N SER A 365 -5.70 0.40 -2.93
CA SER A 365 -4.33 0.91 -2.97
C SER A 365 -3.48 0.28 -4.09
N SER A 366 -4.11 -0.39 -5.07
CA SER A 366 -3.40 -0.97 -6.23
C SER A 366 -2.68 0.07 -7.10
N TYR A 367 -3.01 1.36 -6.97
CA TYR A 367 -2.26 2.44 -7.62
C TYR A 367 -0.81 2.53 -7.10
N LEU A 368 -0.54 2.15 -5.85
CA LEU A 368 0.81 2.14 -5.26
C LEU A 368 1.72 1.05 -5.84
N LEU A 369 1.15 0.03 -6.48
CA LEU A 369 1.86 -1.12 -7.03
C LEU A 369 2.47 -0.79 -8.40
N ARG A 370 3.46 0.09 -8.40
CA ARG A 370 4.23 0.44 -9.59
C ARG A 370 4.94 -0.77 -10.18
N ASP A 371 5.08 -0.79 -11.49
CA ASP A 371 5.88 -1.82 -12.18
C ASP A 371 7.38 -1.50 -12.16
N SER A 372 7.89 -1.09 -11.00
CA SER A 372 9.25 -0.60 -10.82
C SER A 372 10.08 -1.59 -10.00
N GLY A 373 11.34 -1.75 -10.40
CA GLY A 373 12.34 -2.43 -9.58
C GLY A 373 12.66 -1.66 -8.29
N VAL A 374 13.11 -2.38 -7.27
CA VAL A 374 13.57 -1.81 -6.00
C VAL A 374 15.09 -1.83 -5.96
N LYS A 375 15.70 -0.66 -5.72
CA LYS A 375 17.17 -0.54 -5.69
C LYS A 375 17.78 -1.13 -4.43
N GLY A 376 18.97 -1.72 -4.54
CA GLY A 376 19.81 -2.09 -3.39
C GLY A 376 19.30 -3.25 -2.54
N LEU A 377 18.38 -4.08 -3.06
CA LEU A 377 17.89 -5.28 -2.35
C LEU A 377 18.98 -6.32 -2.07
N ASP A 378 20.01 -6.39 -2.92
CA ASP A 378 21.09 -7.36 -2.78
C ASP A 378 21.80 -7.26 -1.42
N ARG A 379 21.87 -6.05 -0.83
CA ARG A 379 22.45 -5.82 0.51
C ARG A 379 21.67 -6.49 1.64
N TYR A 380 20.40 -6.78 1.42
CA TYR A 380 19.56 -7.46 2.39
C TYR A 380 19.59 -8.99 2.20
N LEU A 381 19.93 -9.48 1.00
CA LEU A 381 19.98 -10.90 0.67
C LEU A 381 21.34 -11.56 0.96
N ALA A 382 22.38 -10.77 1.19
CA ALA A 382 23.74 -11.24 1.47
C ALA A 382 24.02 -11.51 2.97
N GLY A 383 22.97 -11.69 3.79
CA GLY A 383 23.05 -11.92 5.23
C GLY A 383 22.61 -13.31 5.64
#